data_AF-A0AAW1QBS7-F1
#
_entry.id   AF-A0AAW1QBS7-F1
#
_cell.length_a   1.000
_cell.length_b   1.000
_cell.length_c   1.000
_cell.angle_alpha   90.00
_cell.angle_beta   90.00
_cell.angle_gamma   90.00
#
_symmetry.space_group_name_H-M   'P 1'
#
loop_
_entity.id
_entity.type
_entity.pdbx_description
1 polymer ?
#
loop_
_entity_poly.entity_id
_entity_poly.type
_entity_poly.pdbx_seq_one_letter_code
_entity_poly.pdbx_strand_id
1 'polypeptide(L)'
;MRLPDSFWKKAATWSLVALALLLCVLGAIQTTSSRSIFSYINKAEMSHVEPAVQDWPQLKGMDATEAKHFIQQHHKTLNVVLVPQGSAVTKDFRPDRVRIYYANDTKVVTDVPQTG
;
A
#
# COMPACT_ATOMS: atom_id res chain seq x y z
N MET A 1 15.44 61.51 -24.37
CA MET A 1 14.41 61.06 -25.34
C MET A 1 13.48 60.10 -24.60
N ARG A 2 12.25 60.53 -24.27
CA ARG A 2 11.28 59.72 -23.50
C ARG A 2 10.49 58.87 -24.49
N LEU A 3 10.58 57.54 -24.39
CA LEU A 3 9.82 56.64 -25.26
C LEU A 3 8.32 56.81 -24.98
N PRO A 4 7.46 56.74 -26.00
CA PRO A 4 6.02 56.96 -25.84
C PRO A 4 5.40 55.90 -24.91
N ASP A 5 4.50 56.33 -24.01
CA ASP A 5 3.89 55.48 -22.96
C ASP A 5 3.12 54.27 -23.51
N SER A 6 2.79 54.27 -24.80
CA SER A 6 2.19 53.14 -25.51
C SER A 6 3.14 51.95 -25.70
N PHE A 7 4.46 52.19 -25.63
CA PHE A 7 5.49 51.16 -25.78
C PHE A 7 5.53 50.22 -24.57
N TRP A 8 5.45 50.77 -23.35
CA TRP A 8 5.46 49.99 -22.11
C TRP A 8 4.20 49.15 -21.93
N LYS A 9 3.04 49.64 -22.40
CA LYS A 9 1.78 48.86 -22.37
C LYS A 9 1.83 47.65 -23.31
N LYS A 10 2.46 47.78 -24.48
CA LYS A 10 2.65 46.66 -25.42
C LYS A 10 3.74 45.69 -24.95
N ALA A 11 4.83 46.19 -24.37
CA ALA A 11 5.88 45.35 -23.79
C ALA A 11 5.37 44.50 -22.61
N ALA A 12 4.51 45.07 -21.76
CA ALA A 12 3.91 44.36 -20.63
C ALA A 12 2.94 43.25 -21.08
N THR A 13 2.12 43.49 -22.10
CA THR A 13 1.20 42.46 -22.61
C THR A 13 1.94 41.32 -23.31
N TRP A 14 3.02 41.61 -24.04
CA TRP A 14 3.83 40.57 -24.68
C TRP A 14 4.62 39.73 -23.65
N SER A 15 5.03 40.33 -22.54
CA SER A 15 5.70 39.62 -21.43
C SER A 15 4.78 38.62 -20.72
N LEU A 16 3.54 39.02 -20.43
CA LEU A 16 2.56 38.12 -19.79
C LEU A 16 2.14 36.96 -20.71
N VAL A 17 1.98 37.22 -22.01
CA VAL A 17 1.66 36.17 -22.99
C VAL A 17 2.83 35.19 -23.16
N ALA A 18 4.07 35.69 -23.18
CA ALA A 18 5.26 34.84 -23.22
C ALA A 18 5.41 33.98 -21.96
N LEU A 19 5.16 34.55 -20.77
CA LEU A 19 5.19 33.81 -19.50
C LEU A 19 4.07 32.76 -19.43
N ALA A 20 2.86 33.08 -19.88
CA ALA A 20 1.74 32.14 -19.92
C ALA A 20 2.00 30.96 -20.88
N LEU A 21 2.60 31.22 -22.05
CA LEU A 21 3.03 30.18 -22.99
C LEU A 21 4.14 29.31 -22.40
N LEU A 22 5.11 29.91 -21.70
CA LEU A 22 6.19 29.18 -21.05
C LEU A 22 5.69 28.27 -19.92
N LEU A 23 4.73 28.75 -19.12
CA LEU A 23 4.06 27.94 -18.09
C LEU A 23 3.18 26.83 -18.69
N CYS A 24 2.51 27.06 -19.83
CA CYS A 24 1.78 26.01 -20.54
C CYS A 24 2.71 24.90 -21.08
N VAL A 25 3.87 25.26 -21.63
CA VAL A 25 4.86 24.28 -22.11
C VAL A 25 5.45 23.48 -20.94
N LEU A 26 5.76 24.12 -19.80
CA LEU A 26 6.22 23.42 -18.60
C LEU A 26 5.15 22.51 -17.98
N GLY A 27 3.88 22.94 -17.97
CA GLY A 27 2.76 22.12 -17.50
C GLY A 27 2.45 20.91 -18.40
N ALA A 28 2.67 21.05 -19.72
CA ALA A 28 2.50 19.95 -20.67
C ALA A 28 3.58 18.86 -20.54
N ILE A 29 4.80 19.23 -20.10
CA ILE A 29 5.91 18.29 -19.91
C ILE A 29 5.71 17.40 -18.66
N GLN A 30 5.00 17.87 -17.63
CA GLN A 30 4.83 17.09 -16.39
C GLN A 30 3.76 16.00 -16.45
N THR A 31 2.83 16.01 -17.40
CA THR A 31 1.61 15.19 -17.33
C THR A 31 1.59 13.94 -18.21
N THR A 32 2.50 13.82 -19.18
CA THR A 32 2.39 12.78 -20.22
C THR A 32 3.27 11.54 -20.00
N SER A 33 4.36 11.64 -19.24
CA SER A 33 5.29 10.51 -19.05
C SER A 33 5.00 9.64 -17.82
N SER A 34 4.18 10.12 -16.87
CA SER A 34 4.03 9.42 -15.58
C SER A 34 3.21 8.14 -15.67
N ARG A 35 2.13 8.09 -16.46
CA ARG A 35 1.25 6.91 -16.52
C ARG A 35 1.92 5.65 -17.06
N SER A 36 2.78 5.82 -18.07
CA SER A 36 3.44 4.71 -18.74
C SER A 36 4.47 4.08 -17.81
N ILE A 37 5.41 4.88 -17.31
CA ILE A 37 6.49 4.42 -16.46
C ILE A 37 5.95 3.82 -15.14
N PHE A 38 4.92 4.43 -14.52
CA PHE A 38 4.28 3.85 -13.33
C PHE A 38 3.71 2.44 -13.58
N SER A 39 3.12 2.20 -14.75
CA SER A 39 2.53 0.89 -15.06
C SER A 39 3.59 -0.20 -15.26
N TYR A 40 4.73 0.16 -15.86
CA TYR A 40 5.86 -0.76 -16.02
C TYR A 40 6.59 -1.04 -14.68
N ILE A 41 6.74 -0.02 -13.82
CA ILE A 41 7.35 -0.18 -12.50
C ILE A 41 6.51 -1.11 -11.62
N ASN A 42 5.19 -0.87 -11.53
CA ASN A 42 4.29 -1.74 -10.76
C ASN A 42 4.27 -3.20 -11.26
N LYS A 43 4.43 -3.40 -12.57
CA LYS A 43 4.43 -4.73 -13.19
C LYS A 43 5.72 -5.51 -12.90
N ALA A 44 6.86 -4.83 -12.85
CA ALA A 44 8.14 -5.47 -12.54
C ALA A 44 8.23 -5.88 -11.05
N GLU A 45 7.68 -5.05 -10.15
CA GLU A 45 7.61 -5.33 -8.71
C GLU A 45 6.71 -6.54 -8.39
N MET A 46 5.66 -6.77 -9.20
CA MET A 46 4.80 -7.95 -9.08
C MET A 46 5.42 -9.29 -9.53
N SER A 47 6.56 -9.29 -10.24
CA SER A 47 7.14 -10.52 -10.79
C SER A 47 7.97 -11.34 -9.79
N HIS A 48 8.24 -10.80 -8.60
CA HIS A 48 8.98 -11.46 -7.54
C HIS A 48 8.43 -11.11 -6.15
N VAL A 49 7.09 -11.07 -6.00
CA VAL A 49 6.49 -11.01 -4.67
C VAL A 49 6.59 -12.40 -4.07
N GLU A 50 7.70 -12.68 -3.40
CA GLU A 50 7.69 -13.71 -2.36
C GLU A 50 6.48 -13.42 -1.47
N PRO A 51 5.60 -14.41 -1.22
CA PRO A 51 4.41 -14.17 -0.41
C PRO A 51 4.85 -13.56 0.92
N ALA A 52 4.51 -12.29 1.13
CA ALA A 52 4.91 -11.57 2.32
C ALA A 52 4.30 -12.28 3.53
N VAL A 53 5.16 -12.80 4.41
CA VAL A 53 4.71 -13.37 5.69
C VAL A 53 4.28 -12.20 6.56
N GLN A 54 2.99 -12.17 6.88
CA GLN A 54 2.42 -11.18 7.78
C GLN A 54 2.30 -11.79 9.18
N ASP A 55 2.87 -11.10 10.16
CA ASP A 55 2.84 -11.48 11.57
C ASP A 55 1.92 -10.56 12.37
N TRP A 56 1.35 -11.08 13.46
CA TRP A 56 0.50 -10.33 14.39
C TRP A 56 0.96 -10.49 15.86
N PRO A 57 2.11 -9.89 16.24
CA PRO A 57 2.67 -10.03 17.59
C PRO A 57 1.74 -9.55 18.70
N GLN A 58 0.90 -8.56 18.42
CA GLN A 58 -0.06 -7.99 19.36
C GLN A 58 -1.17 -8.95 19.78
N LEU A 59 -1.43 -10.02 19.00
CA LEU A 59 -2.51 -10.97 19.29
C LEU A 59 -2.07 -12.08 20.25
N LYS A 60 -0.77 -12.21 20.51
CA LYS A 60 -0.25 -13.17 21.48
C LYS A 60 -0.75 -12.79 22.87
N GLY A 61 -1.34 -13.74 23.59
CA GLY A 61 -1.92 -13.52 24.91
C GLY A 61 -3.38 -13.03 24.91
N MET A 62 -3.98 -12.77 23.75
CA MET A 62 -5.41 -12.47 23.64
C MET A 62 -6.27 -13.74 23.61
N ASP A 63 -7.59 -13.59 23.76
CA ASP A 63 -8.52 -14.69 23.50
C ASP A 63 -8.46 -15.09 22.02
N ALA A 64 -8.48 -16.40 21.75
CA ALA A 64 -8.38 -16.94 20.40
C ALA A 64 -9.50 -16.45 19.48
N THR A 65 -10.71 -16.28 20.02
CA THR A 65 -11.88 -15.83 19.26
C THR A 65 -11.75 -14.35 18.92
N GLU A 66 -11.31 -13.53 19.88
CA GLU A 66 -11.03 -12.11 19.67
C GLU A 66 -9.94 -11.90 18.63
N ALA A 67 -8.83 -12.64 18.73
CA ALA A 67 -7.74 -12.61 17.77
C ALA A 67 -8.21 -12.98 16.36
N LYS A 68 -9.07 -14.00 16.23
CA LYS A 68 -9.69 -14.36 14.95
C LYS A 68 -10.53 -13.22 14.38
N HIS A 69 -11.39 -12.62 15.19
CA HIS A 69 -12.22 -11.51 14.76
C HIS A 69 -11.39 -10.31 14.31
N PHE A 70 -10.32 -9.99 15.04
CA PHE A 70 -9.40 -8.92 14.67
C PHE A 70 -8.82 -9.14 13.27
N ILE A 71 -8.25 -10.32 13.00
CA ILE A 71 -7.65 -10.60 11.69
C ILE A 71 -8.71 -10.58 10.58
N GLN A 72 -9.89 -11.16 10.81
CA GLN A 72 -10.96 -11.20 9.81
C GLN A 72 -11.54 -9.81 9.50
N GLN A 73 -11.56 -8.90 10.48
CA GLN A 73 -12.02 -7.52 10.29
C GLN A 73 -11.05 -6.72 9.40
N HIS A 74 -9.75 -6.87 9.61
CA HIS A 74 -8.72 -6.14 8.86
C HIS A 74 -8.36 -6.82 7.53
N HIS A 75 -8.44 -8.14 7.44
CA HIS A 75 -8.02 -8.94 6.29
C HIS A 75 -9.07 -9.98 5.90
N LYS A 76 -10.13 -9.54 5.21
CA LYS A 76 -11.27 -10.39 4.82
C LYS A 76 -10.93 -11.54 3.87
N THR A 77 -9.79 -11.46 3.18
CA THR A 77 -9.32 -12.47 2.22
C THR A 77 -8.59 -13.63 2.88
N LEU A 78 -8.15 -13.47 4.14
CA LEU A 78 -7.38 -14.50 4.85
C LEU A 78 -8.30 -15.54 5.48
N ASN A 79 -7.93 -16.80 5.32
CA ASN A 79 -8.55 -17.93 5.98
C ASN A 79 -7.94 -18.13 7.37
N VAL A 80 -8.66 -17.68 8.40
CA VAL A 80 -8.21 -17.76 9.80
C VAL A 80 -8.74 -19.02 10.47
N VAL A 81 -7.83 -19.90 10.89
CA VAL A 81 -8.13 -21.19 11.52
C VAL A 81 -7.62 -21.20 12.96
N LEU A 82 -8.49 -21.58 13.89
CA LEU A 82 -8.11 -21.80 15.28
C LEU A 82 -7.61 -23.23 15.45
N VAL A 83 -6.42 -23.37 16.02
CA VAL A 83 -5.76 -24.68 16.21
C VAL A 83 -5.38 -24.84 17.68
N PRO A 84 -5.89 -25.87 18.38
CA PRO A 84 -5.41 -26.16 19.73
C PRO A 84 -3.91 -26.48 19.70
N GLN A 85 -3.16 -25.96 20.67
CA GLN A 85 -1.74 -26.23 20.81
C GLN A 85 -1.47 -27.75 20.82
N GLY A 86 -0.44 -28.19 20.07
CA GLY A 86 -0.06 -29.60 19.95
C GLY A 86 -0.88 -30.41 18.95
N SER A 87 -1.88 -29.82 18.28
CA SER A 87 -2.62 -30.49 17.22
C SER A 87 -1.74 -30.73 16.00
N ALA A 88 -1.86 -31.92 15.38
CA ALA A 88 -1.18 -32.22 14.13
C ALA A 88 -1.77 -31.38 12.99
N VAL A 89 -0.92 -30.61 12.31
CA VAL A 89 -1.27 -29.81 11.13
C VAL A 89 -0.43 -30.23 9.93
N THR A 90 -0.95 -29.97 8.73
CA THR A 90 -0.22 -30.16 7.48
C THR A 90 0.93 -29.15 7.36
N LYS A 91 2.08 -29.59 6.86
CA LYS A 91 3.29 -28.76 6.66
C LYS A 91 3.29 -28.00 5.32
N ASP A 92 2.12 -27.81 4.71
CA ASP A 92 1.94 -26.99 3.51
C ASP A 92 2.06 -25.51 3.88
N PHE A 93 2.75 -24.73 3.04
CA PHE A 93 2.77 -23.27 3.16
C PHE A 93 1.67 -22.67 2.29
N ARG A 94 0.81 -21.87 2.91
CA ARG A 94 -0.33 -21.20 2.27
C ARG A 94 -0.40 -19.73 2.67
N PRO A 95 -0.11 -18.80 1.74
CA PRO A 95 -0.09 -17.37 2.07
C PRO A 95 -1.49 -16.80 2.35
N ASP A 96 -2.54 -17.51 1.95
CA ASP A 96 -3.93 -17.15 2.19
C ASP A 96 -4.46 -17.62 3.56
N ARG A 97 -3.65 -18.33 4.36
CA ARG A 97 -4.09 -18.94 5.62
C ARG A 97 -3.34 -18.36 6.81
N VAL A 98 -4.05 -18.17 7.93
CA VAL A 98 -3.46 -17.86 9.23
C VAL A 98 -3.90 -18.91 10.23
N ARG A 99 -2.94 -19.55 10.90
CA ARG A 99 -3.21 -20.48 11.99
C ARG A 99 -2.97 -19.78 13.33
N ILE A 100 -4.00 -19.71 14.16
CA ILE A 100 -3.92 -19.18 15.52
C ILE A 100 -3.82 -20.38 16.46
N TYR A 101 -2.64 -20.57 17.06
CA TYR A 101 -2.44 -21.58 18.08
C TYR A 101 -2.88 -21.05 19.44
N TYR A 102 -3.73 -21.81 20.12
CA TYR A 102 -4.27 -21.43 21.42
C TYR A 102 -4.18 -22.57 22.44
N ALA A 103 -4.02 -22.21 23.70
CA ALA A 103 -4.03 -23.14 24.81
C ALA A 103 -5.47 -23.63 25.07
N ASN A 104 -5.68 -24.94 25.07
CA ASN A 104 -7.04 -25.50 25.09
C ASN A 104 -7.79 -25.22 26.41
N ASP A 105 -7.05 -25.04 27.50
CA ASP A 105 -7.53 -24.78 28.86
C ASP A 105 -7.97 -23.32 29.05
N THR A 106 -7.15 -22.36 28.60
CA THR A 106 -7.35 -20.93 28.84
C THR A 106 -7.94 -20.19 27.64
N LYS A 107 -7.97 -20.83 26.46
CA LYS A 107 -8.37 -20.23 25.17
C LYS A 107 -7.51 -19.03 24.74
N VAL A 108 -6.34 -18.89 25.35
CA VAL A 108 -5.39 -17.82 25.08
C VAL A 108 -4.47 -18.21 23.93
N VAL A 109 -4.17 -17.24 23.06
CA VAL A 109 -3.20 -17.39 21.97
C VAL A 109 -1.79 -17.56 22.52
N THR A 110 -1.16 -18.69 22.20
CA THR A 110 0.16 -19.08 22.75
C THR A 110 1.30 -18.62 21.86
N ASP A 111 1.09 -18.63 20.55
CA ASP A 111 2.09 -18.30 19.54
C ASP A 111 1.66 -17.09 18.73
N VAL A 112 2.64 -16.38 18.16
CA VAL A 112 2.35 -15.24 17.27
C VAL A 112 1.68 -15.79 15.99
N PRO A 113 0.44 -15.36 15.68
CA PRO A 113 -0.20 -15.73 14.43
C PRO A 113 0.61 -15.19 13.25
N GLN A 114 0.74 -16.02 12.23
CA GLN A 114 1.45 -15.68 10.99
C GLN A 114 0.74 -16.31 9.79
N THR A 115 0.93 -15.74 8.61
CA THR A 115 0.45 -16.34 7.35
C THR A 115 1.30 -17.55 6.97
N GLY A 116 0.66 -18.71 6.74
CA GLY A 116 1.33 -19.98 6.42
C GLY A 116 0.46 -21.23 6.44
#